data_AF-A0A968WGB8-F1
#
_entry.id   AF-A0A968WGB8-F1
#
_cell.length_a   1.000
_cell.length_b   1.000
_cell.length_c   1.000
_cell.angle_alpha   90.00
_cell.angle_beta   90.00
_cell.angle_gamma   90.00
#
_symmetry.space_group_name_H-M   'P 1'
#
loop_
_entity.id
_entity.type
_entity.pdbx_description
1 polymer ?
#
loop_
_entity_poly.entity_id
_entity_poly.type
_entity_poly.pdbx_seq_one_letter_code
_entity_poly.pdbx_strand_id
1 'polypeptide(L)'
;NLNTGALVWKQVLGEYESLKAKGVPPTGTENYGGPVVTAGGLVFIAAARDGKFRAFDKGSGELLWEYDLPAPGFATPAVYALNGKQYIVIACGGGKLGTRSGDAFVAFTLP
;
A
#
# COMPACT_ATOMS: atom_id res chain seq x y z
N ASN A 1 12.96 -14.89 -1.62
CA ASN A 1 12.61 -16.28 -1.96
C ASN A 1 12.91 -17.12 -0.73
N LEU A 2 11.90 -17.78 -0.16
CA LEU A 2 12.06 -18.51 1.10
C LEU A 2 12.89 -19.80 0.96
N ASN A 3 12.98 -20.37 -0.25
CA ASN A 3 13.80 -21.56 -0.50
C ASN A 3 15.29 -21.23 -0.61
N THR A 4 15.65 -20.03 -1.06
CA THR A 4 17.05 -19.66 -1.37
C THR A 4 17.60 -18.53 -0.50
N GLY A 5 16.75 -17.83 0.26
CA GLY A 5 17.12 -16.60 0.97
C GLY A 5 17.37 -15.38 0.06
N ALA A 6 17.34 -15.56 -1.27
CA ALA A 6 17.63 -14.47 -2.21
C ALA A 6 16.51 -13.42 -2.21
N LEU A 7 16.91 -12.14 -2.28
CA LEU A 7 16.00 -11.04 -2.56
C LEU A 7 15.60 -11.10 -4.04
N VAL A 8 14.30 -11.23 -4.32
CA VAL A 8 13.78 -11.32 -5.70
C VAL A 8 13.62 -9.93 -6.29
N TRP A 9 13.05 -9.02 -5.51
CA TRP A 9 12.94 -7.60 -5.82
C TRP A 9 12.84 -6.78 -4.53
N LYS A 10 13.05 -5.47 -4.64
CA LYS A 10 12.90 -4.50 -3.56
C LYS A 10 12.36 -3.21 -4.13
N GLN A 11 11.40 -2.61 -3.42
CA GLN A 11 10.88 -1.29 -3.75
C GLN A 11 10.95 -0.35 -2.55
N VAL A 12 11.10 0.93 -2.85
CA VAL A 12 10.95 2.01 -1.87
C VAL A 12 9.47 2.26 -1.66
N LEU A 13 9.03 2.32 -0.40
CA LEU A 13 7.62 2.49 -0.04
C LEU A 13 7.41 3.79 0.74
N GLY A 14 6.63 4.67 0.14
CA GLY A 14 6.33 6.00 0.65
C GLY A 14 7.28 7.08 0.15
N GLU A 15 6.85 8.33 0.17
CA GLU A 15 7.73 9.49 -0.06
C GLU A 15 7.38 10.68 0.83
N TYR A 16 8.35 11.57 1.05
CA TYR A 16 8.10 12.89 1.62
C TYR A 16 8.07 13.94 0.51
N GLU A 17 6.92 14.58 0.29
CA GLU A 17 6.79 15.64 -0.73
C GLU A 17 7.81 16.77 -0.54
N SER A 18 8.19 17.09 0.70
CA SER A 18 9.22 18.09 1.00
C SER A 18 10.63 17.70 0.57
N LEU A 19 10.96 16.39 0.52
CA LEU A 19 12.24 15.88 0.04
C LEU A 19 12.23 15.74 -1.48
N LYS A 20 11.12 15.24 -2.03
CA LYS A 20 10.88 15.18 -3.47
C LYS A 20 10.98 16.56 -4.12
N ALA A 21 10.39 17.59 -3.52
CA ALA A 21 10.46 18.98 -3.99
C ALA A 21 11.90 19.53 -3.99
N LYS A 22 12.81 18.95 -3.20
CA LYS A 22 14.23 19.30 -3.16
C LYS A 22 15.08 18.44 -4.11
N GLY A 23 14.46 17.58 -4.91
CA GLY A 23 15.15 16.66 -5.82
C GLY A 23 15.89 15.53 -5.11
N VAL A 24 15.57 15.25 -3.84
CA VAL A 24 16.14 14.11 -3.13
C VAL A 24 15.59 12.81 -3.77
N PRO A 25 16.44 11.82 -4.09
CA PRO A 25 15.98 10.52 -4.60
C PRO A 25 15.01 9.82 -3.65
N PRO A 26 14.19 8.87 -4.12
CA PRO A 26 13.16 8.27 -3.30
C PRO A 26 13.69 7.67 -2.01
N THR A 27 13.13 8.11 -0.89
CA THR A 27 13.67 7.80 0.45
C THR A 27 12.90 6.71 1.18
N GLY A 28 11.62 6.54 0.83
CA GLY A 28 10.71 5.75 1.65
C GLY A 28 10.19 6.57 2.83
N THR A 29 9.19 6.03 3.50
CA THR A 29 8.72 6.59 4.78
C THR A 29 8.83 5.55 5.88
N GLU A 30 8.60 5.96 7.13
CA GLU A 30 8.29 4.99 8.16
C GLU A 30 6.92 4.36 7.85
N ASN A 31 6.84 3.02 7.93
CA ASN A 31 5.66 2.27 7.51
C ASN A 31 5.04 1.52 8.68
N TYR A 32 3.70 1.52 8.76
CA TYR A 32 2.94 0.70 9.72
C TYR A 32 1.86 -0.10 9.00
N GLY A 33 1.68 -1.35 9.44
CA GLY A 33 0.78 -2.30 8.78
C GLY A 33 1.52 -3.21 7.82
N GLY A 34 0.77 -4.07 7.13
CA GLY A 34 1.33 -5.05 6.20
C GLY A 34 0.65 -5.04 4.83
N PRO A 35 1.25 -5.72 3.85
CA PRO A 35 0.59 -5.99 2.59
C PRO A 35 -0.43 -7.12 2.72
N VAL A 36 -1.30 -7.24 1.71
CA VAL A 36 -1.99 -8.48 1.39
C VAL A 36 -1.59 -8.94 -0.01
N VAL A 37 -1.40 -10.25 -0.19
CA VAL A 37 -0.97 -10.85 -1.46
C VAL A 37 -2.09 -11.74 -2.00
N THR A 38 -2.47 -11.57 -3.26
CA THR A 38 -3.55 -12.35 -3.88
C THR A 38 -3.02 -13.49 -4.77
N ALA A 39 -3.86 -14.49 -5.00
CA ALA A 39 -3.58 -15.57 -5.95
C ALA A 39 -3.40 -15.04 -7.39
N GLY A 40 -4.05 -13.92 -7.73
CA GLY A 40 -3.90 -13.22 -9.01
C GLY A 40 -2.55 -12.54 -9.23
N GLY A 41 -1.61 -12.67 -8.27
CA GLY A 41 -0.25 -12.17 -8.46
C GLY A 41 -0.04 -10.71 -8.08
N LEU A 42 -0.92 -10.13 -7.26
CA LEU A 42 -0.83 -8.74 -6.83
C LEU A 42 -0.48 -8.63 -5.34
N VAL A 43 0.30 -7.60 -5.00
CA VAL A 43 0.60 -7.16 -3.63
C VAL A 43 -0.04 -5.80 -3.40
N PHE A 44 -0.99 -5.74 -2.47
CA PHE A 44 -1.67 -4.49 -2.11
C PHE A 44 -1.16 -3.98 -0.76
N ILE A 45 -0.79 -2.70 -0.68
CA ILE A 45 -0.23 -2.11 0.55
C ILE A 45 -0.48 -0.59 0.62
N ALA A 46 -0.88 -0.11 1.81
CA ALA A 46 -1.11 1.31 2.11
C ALA A 46 -0.10 1.91 3.10
N ALA A 47 0.66 1.07 3.80
CA ALA A 47 1.38 1.30 5.06
C ALA A 47 2.25 2.57 5.21
N ALA A 48 2.48 3.30 4.13
CA ALA A 48 3.30 4.49 4.06
C ALA A 48 2.61 5.72 4.65
N ARG A 49 3.45 6.64 5.15
CA ARG A 49 3.01 7.93 5.70
C ARG A 49 2.32 8.82 4.67
N ASP A 50 2.62 8.66 3.38
CA ASP A 50 2.11 9.49 2.30
C ASP A 50 0.63 9.22 1.96
N GLY A 51 0.02 8.23 2.59
CA GLY A 51 -1.41 7.95 2.45
C GLY A 51 -1.82 7.40 1.10
N LYS A 52 -0.89 6.85 0.33
CA LYS A 52 -1.22 6.17 -0.92
C LYS A 52 -1.46 4.67 -0.71
N PHE A 53 -2.52 4.16 -1.34
CA PHE A 53 -2.74 2.73 -1.51
C PHE A 53 -2.17 2.27 -2.84
N ARG A 54 -1.40 1.18 -2.84
CA ARG A 54 -0.62 0.74 -4.00
C ARG A 54 -0.86 -0.73 -4.30
N ALA A 55 -0.82 -1.07 -5.59
CA ALA A 55 -0.78 -2.43 -6.08
C ALA A 55 0.52 -2.66 -6.86
N PHE A 56 1.25 -3.71 -6.50
CA PHE A 56 2.47 -4.13 -7.18
C PHE A 56 2.30 -5.51 -7.81
N ASP A 57 3.01 -5.76 -8.90
CA ASP A 57 3.21 -7.12 -9.40
C ASP A 57 4.04 -7.94 -8.41
N LYS A 58 3.55 -9.14 -8.06
CA LYS A 58 4.21 -10.03 -7.08
C LYS A 58 5.55 -10.57 -7.57
N GLY A 59 5.72 -10.75 -8.88
CA GLY A 59 6.89 -11.36 -9.49
C GLY A 59 8.04 -10.37 -9.70
N SER A 60 7.74 -9.18 -10.22
CA SER A 60 8.73 -8.15 -10.56
C SER A 60 8.85 -7.05 -9.51
N GLY A 61 7.82 -6.83 -8.69
CA GLY A 61 7.73 -5.67 -7.80
C GLY A 61 7.38 -4.37 -8.52
N GLU A 62 6.97 -4.41 -9.79
CA GLU A 62 6.53 -3.24 -10.55
C GLU A 62 5.28 -2.61 -9.92
N LEU A 63 5.26 -1.27 -9.79
CA LEU A 63 4.06 -0.55 -9.36
C LEU A 63 3.06 -0.50 -10.52
N LEU A 64 1.90 -1.12 -10.35
CA LEU A 64 0.87 -1.22 -11.39
C LEU A 64 -0.26 -0.20 -11.22
N TRP A 65 -0.53 0.20 -9.97
CA TRP A 65 -1.61 1.12 -9.66
C TRP A 65 -1.40 1.79 -8.31
N GLU A 66 -1.87 3.04 -8.19
CA GLU A 66 -1.89 3.78 -6.93
C GLU A 66 -3.16 4.64 -6.80
N TYR A 67 -3.50 4.96 -5.55
CA TYR A 67 -4.65 5.80 -5.19
C TYR A 67 -4.38 6.60 -3.91
N ASP A 68 -4.76 7.88 -3.90
CA ASP A 68 -4.66 8.75 -2.73
C ASP A 68 -5.83 8.49 -1.76
N LEU A 69 -5.53 7.97 -0.57
CA LEU A 69 -6.53 7.72 0.46
C LEU A 69 -6.93 9.02 1.18
N PRO A 70 -8.15 9.09 1.74
CA PRO A 70 -8.59 10.26 2.52
C PRO A 70 -7.76 10.49 3.80
N ALA A 71 -7.15 9.42 4.34
CA ALA A 71 -6.15 9.44 5.41
C ALA A 71 -5.26 8.20 5.29
N PRO A 72 -4.01 8.23 5.81
CA PRO A 72 -3.11 7.10 5.67
C PRO A 72 -3.63 5.80 6.27
N GLY A 73 -3.52 4.72 5.49
CA GLY A 73 -3.92 3.37 5.89
C GLY A 73 -2.76 2.64 6.57
N PHE A 74 -2.73 2.65 7.90
CA PHE A 74 -1.73 1.91 8.69
C PHE A 74 -2.16 0.49 9.08
N ALA A 75 -3.28 0.02 8.55
CA ALA A 75 -3.78 -1.34 8.71
C ALA A 75 -3.34 -2.23 7.54
N THR A 76 -3.35 -3.54 7.74
CA THR A 76 -3.24 -4.50 6.64
C THR A 76 -4.59 -4.54 5.88
N PRO A 77 -4.62 -4.39 4.54
CA PRO A 77 -5.86 -4.49 3.79
C PRO A 77 -6.49 -5.88 3.90
N ALA A 78 -7.82 -5.95 3.88
CA ALA A 78 -8.58 -7.19 3.82
C ALA A 78 -9.06 -7.49 2.39
N VAL A 79 -9.12 -8.76 2.03
CA VAL A 79 -9.66 -9.23 0.74
C VAL A 79 -10.84 -10.16 1.02
N TYR A 80 -11.98 -9.93 0.38
CA TYR A 80 -13.14 -10.82 0.47
C TYR A 80 -13.91 -10.88 -0.85
N ALA A 81 -14.83 -11.82 -0.96
CA ALA A 81 -15.74 -11.92 -2.10
C ALA A 81 -17.19 -11.89 -1.62
N LEU A 82 -18.05 -11.20 -2.35
CA LEU A 82 -19.48 -11.13 -2.12
C LEU A 82 -20.19 -11.15 -3.46
N ASN A 83 -21.19 -12.04 -3.62
CA ASN A 83 -21.99 -12.18 -4.84
C ASN A 83 -21.13 -12.34 -6.12
N GLY A 84 -20.06 -13.13 -6.05
CA GLY A 84 -19.15 -13.36 -7.18
C GLY A 84 -18.17 -12.22 -7.48
N LYS A 85 -18.21 -11.12 -6.71
CA LYS A 85 -17.32 -9.97 -6.88
C LYS A 85 -16.29 -9.90 -5.76
N GLN A 86 -15.01 -9.74 -6.12
CA GLN A 86 -13.91 -9.60 -5.17
C GLN A 86 -13.73 -8.13 -4.76
N TYR A 87 -13.48 -7.91 -3.48
CA TYR A 87 -13.26 -6.61 -2.88
C TYR A 87 -11.94 -6.60 -2.12
N ILE A 88 -11.29 -5.43 -2.12
CA ILE A 88 -10.15 -5.12 -1.27
C ILE A 88 -10.53 -3.90 -0.44
N VAL A 89 -10.37 -4.00 0.88
CA VAL A 89 -10.81 -2.95 1.81
C VAL A 89 -9.68 -2.55 2.73
N ILE A 90 -9.53 -1.25 2.92
CA ILE A 90 -8.52 -0.65 3.79
C ILE A 90 -9.17 0.34 4.77
N ALA A 91 -8.77 0.26 6.04
CA ALA A 91 -9.13 1.24 7.06
C ALA A 91 -8.19 2.45 6.97
N CYS A 92 -8.76 3.64 6.77
CA CYS A 92 -8.05 4.91 6.65
C CYS A 92 -8.06 5.64 8.00
N GLY A 93 -7.49 5.01 9.03
CA GLY A 93 -7.45 5.56 10.38
C GLY A 93 -6.47 6.72 10.57
N GLY A 94 -5.33 6.69 9.87
CA GLY A 94 -4.28 7.70 9.99
C GLY A 94 -3.76 7.89 11.42
N GLY A 95 -3.45 9.13 11.79
CA GLY A 95 -3.08 9.55 13.14
C GLY A 95 -1.65 9.25 13.57
N LYS A 96 -1.11 8.06 13.24
CA LYS A 96 0.31 7.77 13.48
C LYS A 96 1.20 8.72 12.69
N LEU A 97 2.44 8.90 13.16
CA LEU A 97 3.46 9.73 12.52
C LEU A 97 3.04 11.20 12.31
N GLY A 98 2.08 11.69 13.09
CA GLY A 98 1.52 13.04 12.94
C GLY A 98 0.77 13.24 11.62
N THR A 99 0.23 12.17 11.03
CA THR A 99 -0.59 12.25 9.83
C THR A 99 -2.03 12.61 10.16
N ARG A 100 -2.79 13.05 9.15
CA ARG A 100 -4.23 13.31 9.27
C ARG A 100 -4.92 12.06 9.80
N SER A 101 -5.76 12.22 10.83
CA SER A 101 -6.62 11.14 11.31
C SER A 101 -7.86 11.02 10.42
N GLY A 102 -8.39 9.81 10.32
CA GLY A 102 -9.63 9.51 9.61
C GLY A 102 -10.39 8.36 10.28
N ASP A 103 -11.60 8.12 9.79
CA ASP A 103 -12.55 7.12 10.31
C ASP A 103 -13.23 6.33 9.18
N ALA A 104 -12.70 6.43 7.96
CA ALA A 104 -13.29 5.84 6.78
C ALA A 104 -12.71 4.45 6.46
N PHE A 105 -13.53 3.61 5.83
CA PHE A 105 -13.09 2.46 5.06
C PHE A 105 -13.23 2.76 3.57
N VAL A 106 -12.22 2.40 2.78
CA VAL A 106 -12.29 2.48 1.32
C VAL A 106 -12.28 1.08 0.74
N ALA A 107 -13.24 0.79 -0.14
CA ALA A 107 -13.39 -0.50 -0.80
C ALA A 107 -13.17 -0.38 -2.31
N PHE A 108 -12.36 -1.27 -2.87
CA PHE A 108 -12.02 -1.32 -4.29
C PHE A 108 -12.52 -2.62 -4.91
N THR A 109 -13.00 -2.52 -6.14
CA THR A 109 -13.39 -3.67 -6.96
C THR A 109 -13.33 -3.29 -8.44
N LEU A 110 -13.17 -4.28 -9.32
CA LEU A 110 -13.24 -4.05 -10.77
C LEU A 110 -14.68 -3.75 -11.20
N PRO A 111 -14.92 -3.04 -12.32
CA PRO A 111 -16.26 -2.77 -12.84
C PRO A 111 -17.13 -4.03 -12.97
#